data_AF-A0A453RI16-F1
#
_entry.id   AF-A0A453RI16-F1
#
_cell.length_a   1.000
_cell.length_b   1.000
_cell.length_c   1.000
_cell.angle_alpha   90.00
_cell.angle_beta   90.00
_cell.angle_gamma   90.00
#
_symmetry.space_group_name_H-M   'P 1'
#
loop_
_entity.id
_entity.type
_entity.pdbx_description
1 polymer ?
#
loop_
_entity_poly.entity_id
_entity_poly.type
_entity_poly.pdbx_seq_one_letter_code
_entity_poly.pdbx_strand_id
1 'polypeptide(L)' 'GWKTFFEEPIMLIAFVLLGKNLEQRAKLKAASDMTGLLNILPSKARLMVDNDAEQSSFTEVPCGTLAVGDYILVLPGV' A
#
# COMPACT_ATOMS: atom_id res chain seq x y z
N GLY A 1 -26.39 -6.40 48.43
CA GLY A 1 -25.17 -5.70 47.98
C GLY A 1 -24.40 -6.46 46.92
N TRP A 2 -25.03 -6.81 45.79
CA TRP A 2 -24.39 -7.51 44.66
C TRP A 2 -24.23 -6.63 43.41
N LYS A 3 -24.86 -5.44 43.41
CA LYS A 3 -24.90 -4.53 42.25
C LYS A 3 -23.58 -3.79 42.02
N THR A 4 -22.79 -3.59 43.06
CA THR A 4 -21.55 -2.79 43.03
C THR A 4 -20.28 -3.58 42.71
N PHE A 5 -20.26 -4.92 42.89
CA PHE A 5 -19.07 -5.75 42.63
C PHE A 5 -18.67 -5.84 41.15
N PHE A 6 -19.60 -5.57 40.23
CA PHE A 6 -19.36 -5.65 38.79
C PHE A 6 -19.05 -4.29 38.15
N GLU A 7 -19.18 -3.19 38.88
CA GLU A 7 -19.02 -1.85 38.31
C GLU A 7 -17.54 -1.54 38.01
N GLU A 8 -16.64 -1.87 38.95
CA GLU A 8 -15.20 -1.66 38.80
C GLU A 8 -14.56 -2.56 37.72
N PRO A 9 -14.83 -3.89 37.65
CA PRO A 9 -14.27 -4.74 36.59
C PRO A 9 -14.76 -4.36 35.19
N ILE A 10 -16.04 -3.99 35.04
CA ILE A 10 -16.61 -3.59 33.75
C ILE A 10 -15.97 -2.29 33.26
N MET A 11 -15.74 -1.32 34.15
CA MET A 11 -15.01 -0.10 33.81
C MET A 11 -13.57 -0.40 33.35
N LEU A 12 -12.84 -1.26 34.05
CA LEU A 12 -11.47 -1.63 33.65
C LEU A 12 -11.43 -2.29 32.28
N ILE A 13 -12.36 -3.21 32.00
CA ILE A 13 -12.46 -3.86 30.69
C ILE A 13 -12.78 -2.83 29.60
N ALA A 14 -13.70 -1.89 29.87
CA ALA A 14 -14.05 -0.83 28.92
C ALA A 14 -12.84 0.06 28.60
N PHE A 15 -12.06 0.46 29.62
CA PHE A 15 -10.84 1.25 29.42
C PHE A 15 -9.76 0.50 28.63
N VAL A 16 -9.55 -0.79 28.92
CA VAL A 16 -8.59 -1.62 28.17
C VAL A 16 -9.00 -1.75 26.70
N LEU A 17 -10.28 -2.05 26.44
CA LEU A 17 -10.79 -2.15 25.07
C LEU A 17 -10.70 -0.82 24.31
N LEU A 18 -10.99 0.30 25.00
CA LEU A 18 -10.90 1.63 24.43
C LEU A 18 -9.44 1.99 24.09
N GLY A 19 -8.51 1.68 25.00
CA GLY A 19 -7.07 1.84 24.77
C GLY A 19 -6.58 1.02 23.57
N LYS A 20 -6.97 -0.25 23.47
CA LYS A 20 -6.62 -1.11 22.32
C LYS A 20 -7.21 -0.57 21.01
N ASN A 21 -8.43 -0.05 21.02
CA ASN A 21 -9.02 0.53 19.81
C ASN A 21 -8.26 1.78 19.34
N LEU A 22 -7.88 2.66 20.28
CA LEU A 22 -7.06 3.84 19.98
C LEU A 22 -5.68 3.45 19.44
N GLU A 23 -5.04 2.45 20.04
CA GLU A 23 -3.76 1.92 19.57
C GLU A 23 -3.86 1.36 18.15
N GLN A 24 -4.89 0.57 17.86
CA GLN A 24 -5.14 0.03 16.52
C GLN A 24 -5.39 1.13 15.49
N ARG A 25 -6.20 2.14 15.84
CA ARG A 25 -6.44 3.30 14.97
C ARG A 25 -5.16 4.06 14.66
N ALA A 26 -4.30 4.27 15.65
CA ALA A 26 -3.00 4.91 15.45
C ALA A 26 -2.09 4.10 14.52
N LYS A 27 -2.02 2.78 14.72
CA LYS A 27 -1.27 1.86 13.84
C LYS A 27 -1.77 1.88 12.41
N LEU A 28 -3.09 1.85 12.20
CA LEU A 28 -3.68 1.91 10.86
C LEU A 28 -3.36 3.23 10.15
N LYS A 29 -3.40 4.36 10.87
CA LYS A 29 -3.04 5.66 10.31
C LYS A 29 -1.57 5.73 9.90
N ALA A 30 -0.66 5.15 10.69
CA ALA A 30 0.75 5.07 10.30
C ALA A 30 0.98 4.13 9.10
N ALA A 31 0.25 3.01 9.05
CA ALA A 31 0.36 2.05 7.96
C ALA A 31 -0.22 2.59 6.63
N SER A 32 -1.26 3.43 6.67
CA SER A 32 -1.87 3.98 5.45
C SER A 32 -0.89 4.86 4.67
N ASP A 33 -0.10 5.67 5.36
CA ASP A 33 0.87 6.56 4.73
C ASP A 33 1.96 5.74 4.02
N MET A 34 2.39 4.63 4.62
CA MET A 34 3.31 3.68 4.00
C MET A 34 2.71 3.03 2.76
N THR A 35 1.43 2.63 2.78
CA THR A 35 0.78 2.06 1.59
C THR A 35 0.63 3.07 0.47
N GLY A 36 0.45 4.36 0.79
CA GLY A 36 0.42 5.44 -0.19
C GLY A 36 1.73 5.56 -0.97
N LEU A 37 2.87 5.46 -0.28
CA LEU A 37 4.19 5.48 -0.92
C LEU A 37 4.44 4.22 -1.78
N LEU A 38 4.01 3.05 -1.31
CA LEU A 38 4.16 1.80 -2.07
C LEU A 38 3.34 1.81 -3.38
N ASN A 39 2.18 2.46 -3.38
CA ASN A 39 1.34 2.57 -4.58
C ASN A 39 1.93 3.49 -5.67
N ILE A 40 2.93 4.32 -5.34
CA ILE A 40 3.62 5.17 -6.33
C ILE A 40 4.50 4.32 -7.25
N LEU A 41 4.95 3.15 -6.80
CA LEU A 41 5.79 2.28 -7.62
C LEU A 41 4.92 1.62 -8.70
N PRO A 42 5.15 1.90 -10.00
CA PRO A 42 4.41 1.25 -11.06
C PRO A 42 4.72 -0.25 -11.02
N SER A 43 3.70 -1.08 -11.19
CA SER A 43 3.86 -2.55 -11.22
C SER A 43 4.27 -3.06 -12.59
N LYS A 44 4.04 -2.28 -13.64
CA LYS A 44 4.27 -2.64 -15.03
C LYS A 44 4.92 -1.50 -15.80
N ALA A 45 5.76 -1.87 -16.75
CA ALA A 45 6.40 -0.98 -17.69
C ALA A 45 6.24 -1.52 -19.11
N ARG A 46 6.32 -0.65 -20.11
CA ARG A 46 6.22 -1.03 -21.53
C ARG A 46 7.60 -0.98 -22.16
N LEU A 47 8.17 -2.15 -22.42
CA LEU A 47 9.48 -2.32 -23.05
C LEU A 47 9.33 -2.31 -24.57
N MET A 48 10.23 -1.61 -25.25
CA MET A 48 10.36 -1.63 -26.71
C MET A 48 11.32 -2.76 -27.11
N VAL A 49 10.81 -3.76 -27.84
CA VAL A 49 11.57 -4.98 -28.17
C VAL A 49 12.30 -4.84 -29.52
N ASP A 50 11.87 -3.91 -30.37
CA ASP A 50 12.46 -3.71 -31.70
C ASP A 50 12.89 -2.25 -31.91
N ASN A 51 14.09 -2.05 -32.46
CA ASN A 51 14.77 -0.76 -32.57
C ASN A 51 14.46 -0.03 -33.90
N ASP A 52 13.61 -0.64 -34.75
CA ASP A 52 13.17 -0.07 -36.01
C ASP A 52 11.82 0.66 -35.88
N ALA A 53 11.84 1.94 -36.24
CA ALA A 53 10.76 2.91 -36.04
C ALA A 53 9.43 2.59 -36.76
N GLU A 54 9.38 1.56 -37.62
CA GLU A 54 8.19 1.19 -38.39
C GLU A 54 7.45 -0.05 -37.87
N GLN A 55 8.09 -0.87 -37.02
CA GLN A 55 7.49 -2.07 -36.40
C GLN A 55 7.89 -2.19 -34.92
N SER A 56 7.83 -1.08 -34.18
CA SER A 56 8.09 -1.08 -32.75
C SER A 56 7.02 -1.90 -32.01
N SER A 57 7.32 -3.18 -31.76
CA SER A 57 6.48 -4.04 -30.94
C SER A 57 6.71 -3.67 -29.47
N PHE A 58 5.62 -3.30 -28.80
CA PHE A 58 5.64 -2.93 -27.39
C PHE A 58 5.11 -4.08 -26.54
N THR A 59 5.88 -4.50 -25.56
CA THR A 59 5.47 -5.56 -24.62
C THR A 59 5.37 -5.00 -23.22
N GLU A 60 4.28 -5.35 -22.53
CA GLU A 60 4.09 -5.00 -21.12
C GLU A 60 4.85 -6.01 -20.25
N VAL A 61 5.83 -5.53 -19.50
CA VAL A 61 6.71 -6.33 -18.63
C VAL A 61 6.67 -5.83 -17.19
N PRO A 62 6.87 -6.70 -16.18
CA PRO A 62 7.05 -6.26 -14.80
C PRO A 62 8.27 -5.35 -14.65
N CYS A 63 8.20 -4.30 -13.83
CA CYS A 63 9.32 -3.37 -13.64
C CYS A 63 10.60 -4.05 -13.13
N GLY A 64 10.46 -5.16 -12.39
CA GLY A 64 11.59 -5.93 -11.86
C GLY A 64 12.40 -6.70 -12.90
N THR A 65 11.92 -6.84 -14.14
CA THR A 65 12.64 -7.53 -15.23
C THR A 65 13.38 -6.57 -16.16
N LEU A 66 13.32 -5.26 -15.91
CA LEU A 66 14.00 -4.25 -16.71
C LEU A 66 15.50 -4.20 -16.37
N ALA A 67 16.33 -4.01 -17.40
CA ALA A 67 17.77 -3.85 -17.27
C ALA A 67 18.23 -2.45 -17.71
N VAL A 68 19.44 -2.06 -17.28
CA VAL A 68 20.06 -0.81 -17.71
C VAL A 68 20.41 -0.92 -19.20
N GLY A 69 19.84 -0.03 -20.02
CA GLY A 69 19.98 -0.04 -21.48
C GLY A 69 18.67 -0.29 -22.24
N ASP A 70 17.61 -0.66 -21.52
CA ASP A 70 16.28 -0.88 -22.09
C ASP A 70 15.57 0.43 -22.45
N TYR A 71 14.88 0.43 -23.59
CA TYR A 71 14.03 1.53 -24.01
C TYR A 71 12.59 1.29 -23.57
N ILE A 72 12.04 2.21 -22.77
CA ILE A 72 10.66 2.15 -22.30
C ILE A 72 9.83 3.28 -22.89
N LEU A 73 8.56 2.99 -23.20
CA LEU A 73 7.61 3.98 -23.68
C LEU A 73 6.75 4.48 -22.51
N VAL A 74 6.84 5.79 -22.23
CA VAL A 74 6.01 6.47 -21.23
C VAL A 74 4.94 7.27 -21.96
N LEU A 75 3.68 6.88 -21.77
CA LEU A 75 2.55 7.67 -22.27
C LEU A 75 2.29 8.85 -21.35
N PRO A 76 1.82 9.99 -21.88
CA PRO A 76 1.38 11.09 -21.04
C PRO A 76 0.27 10.59 -20.10
N GLY A 77 0.44 10.88 -18.81
CA GLY A 77 -0.60 10.66 -17.81
C GLY A 77 -1.81 11.54 -18.08
N VAL A 78 -2.98 11.09 -17.60
CA VAL A 78 -4.17 11.94 -17.49
C VAL A 78 -4.02 12.95 -16.35
#